data_AF-E9HH43-F1
#
_entry.id   AF-E9HH43-F1
#
_cell.length_a   1.000
_cell.length_b   1.000
_cell.length_c   1.000
_cell.angle_alpha   90.00
_cell.angle_beta   90.00
_cell.angle_gamma   90.00
#
_symmetry.space_group_name_H-M   'P 1'
#
loop_
_entity.id
_entity.type
_entity.pdbx_description
1 polymer ?
#
loop_
_entity_poly.entity_id
_entity_poly.type
_entity_poly.pdbx_seq_one_letter_code
_entity_poly.pdbx_strand_id
1 'polypeptide(L)'
;MQVIAVLLVCLAAANAFYVPATTFVRAPAHDSAIIKSDRLGGNFAYSTVEGHAYAAVTPVVQRVLTPVGVSHHAVPTPYFGYPAYGYSGYPYGSFVAPAAVDAKAGESVLVA
;
A
#
# COMPACT_ATOMS: atom_id res chain seq x y z
N MET A 1 -32.41 16.02 -7.25
CA MET A 1 -30.96 16.02 -6.94
C MET A 1 -30.53 14.81 -6.10
N GLN A 2 -31.26 14.43 -5.04
CA GLN A 2 -30.90 13.27 -4.19
C GLN A 2 -30.83 11.92 -4.93
N VAL A 3 -31.75 11.66 -5.87
CA VAL A 3 -31.77 10.39 -6.64
C VAL A 3 -30.50 10.19 -7.47
N ILE A 4 -29.97 11.27 -8.06
CA ILE A 4 -28.73 11.23 -8.84
C ILE A 4 -27.53 10.97 -7.92
N ALA A 5 -27.50 11.59 -6.73
CA ALA A 5 -26.43 11.36 -5.76
C ALA A 5 -26.40 9.90 -5.28
N VAL A 6 -27.57 9.30 -5.01
CA VAL A 6 -27.67 7.88 -4.63
C VAL A 6 -27.18 6.96 -5.76
N LEU A 7 -27.56 7.24 -7.01
CA LEU A 7 -27.10 6.47 -8.16
C LEU A 7 -25.57 6.52 -8.30
N LEU A 8 -24.96 7.69 -8.13
CA LEU A 8 -23.50 7.86 -8.25
C LEU A 8 -22.75 7.14 -7.13
N VAL A 9 -23.28 7.14 -5.90
CA VAL A 9 -22.69 6.39 -4.78
C VAL A 9 -22.78 4.87 -5.02
N CYS A 10 -23.93 4.38 -5.48
CA CYS A 10 -24.09 2.97 -5.84
C CYS A 10 -23.14 2.55 -6.97
N LEU A 11 -22.98 3.39 -7.99
CA LEU A 11 -22.06 3.14 -9.09
C LEU A 11 -20.62 3.11 -8.60
N ALA A 12 -20.19 4.07 -7.77
CA ALA A 12 -18.85 4.07 -7.18
C ALA A 12 -18.57 2.82 -6.31
N ALA A 13 -19.55 2.37 -5.53
CA ALA A 13 -19.43 1.15 -4.72
C ALA A 13 -19.36 -0.12 -5.58
N ALA A 14 -20.11 -0.20 -6.68
CA ALA A 14 -20.07 -1.34 -7.60
C ALA A 14 -18.71 -1.47 -8.32
N ASN A 15 -18.04 -0.35 -8.61
CA ASN A 15 -16.73 -0.33 -9.26
C ASN A 15 -15.56 -0.54 -8.28
N ALA A 16 -15.82 -0.51 -6.96
CA ALA A 16 -14.77 -0.60 -5.94
C ALA A 16 -14.21 -2.02 -5.77
N PHE A 17 -14.93 -3.05 -6.26
CA PHE A 17 -14.57 -4.45 -6.09
C PHE A 17 -14.29 -5.09 -7.45
N TYR A 18 -13.02 -5.25 -7.77
CA TYR A 18 -12.59 -6.14 -8.84
C TYR A 18 -12.59 -7.57 -8.29
N VAL A 19 -13.57 -8.39 -8.72
CA VAL A 19 -13.55 -9.83 -8.47
C VAL A 19 -12.84 -10.47 -9.66
N PRO A 20 -11.58 -10.91 -9.52
CA PRO A 20 -10.90 -11.58 -10.62
C PRO A 20 -11.62 -12.88 -10.98
N ALA A 21 -11.78 -13.12 -12.28
CA ALA A 21 -12.32 -14.37 -12.77
C ALA A 21 -11.38 -15.53 -12.40
N THR A 22 -11.94 -16.60 -11.85
CA THR A 22 -11.24 -17.87 -11.69
C THR A 22 -10.93 -18.43 -13.07
N THR A 23 -9.67 -18.83 -13.30
CA THR A 23 -9.23 -19.43 -14.56
C THR A 23 -8.72 -20.84 -14.31
N PHE A 24 -8.91 -21.74 -15.28
CA PHE A 24 -8.34 -23.07 -15.22
C PHE A 24 -6.99 -23.08 -15.93
N VAL A 25 -5.93 -23.42 -15.20
CA VAL A 25 -4.57 -23.51 -15.72
C VAL A 25 -4.11 -24.96 -15.63
N ARG A 26 -3.22 -25.37 -16.54
CA ARG A 26 -2.61 -26.71 -16.49
C ARG A 26 -1.95 -26.94 -15.14
N ALA A 27 -2.16 -28.14 -14.59
CA ALA A 27 -1.53 -28.58 -13.35
C ALA A 27 -0.72 -29.87 -13.59
N PRO A 28 0.46 -29.80 -14.25
CA PRO A 28 1.23 -30.99 -14.64
C PRO A 28 1.62 -31.90 -13.47
N ALA A 29 1.72 -31.35 -12.26
CA ALA A 29 2.00 -32.11 -11.04
C ALA A 29 0.89 -33.12 -10.67
N HIS A 30 -0.30 -32.99 -11.26
CA HIS A 30 -1.44 -33.90 -11.07
C HIS A 30 -1.81 -34.65 -12.36
N ASP A 31 -1.01 -34.50 -13.42
CA ASP A 31 -1.21 -35.28 -14.64
C ASP A 31 -0.94 -36.76 -14.32
N SER A 32 -1.74 -37.64 -14.91
CA SER A 32 -1.62 -39.08 -14.73
C SER A 32 -1.71 -39.79 -16.07
N ALA A 33 -1.09 -40.96 -16.17
CA ALA A 33 -1.12 -41.78 -17.37
C ALA A 33 -1.29 -43.25 -16.99
N ILE A 34 -2.07 -43.97 -17.78
CA ILE A 34 -2.21 -45.42 -17.66
C ILE A 34 -1.62 -46.05 -18.93
N ILE A 35 -0.61 -46.88 -18.74
CA ILE A 35 0.05 -47.64 -19.81
C ILE A 35 -0.34 -49.10 -19.64
N LYS A 36 -0.90 -49.69 -20.69
CA LYS A 36 -1.28 -51.10 -20.72
C LYS A 36 -0.58 -51.83 -21.86
N SER A 37 -0.11 -53.03 -21.58
CA SER A 37 0.37 -53.98 -22.58
C SER A 37 -0.42 -55.28 -22.49
N ASP A 38 -0.93 -55.76 -23.61
CA ASP A 38 -1.64 -57.04 -23.73
C ASP A 38 -0.98 -57.93 -24.79
N ARG A 39 -1.25 -59.24 -24.74
CA ARG A 39 -0.86 -60.20 -25.78
C ARG A 39 -2.08 -60.52 -26.63
N LEU A 40 -2.01 -60.24 -27.93
CA LEU A 40 -3.10 -60.51 -28.87
C LEU A 40 -2.54 -61.34 -30.03
N GLY A 41 -3.00 -62.59 -30.16
CA GLY A 41 -2.66 -63.46 -31.29
C GLY A 41 -1.17 -63.75 -31.47
N GLY A 42 -0.36 -63.68 -30.41
CA GLY A 42 1.10 -63.87 -30.47
C GLY A 42 1.93 -62.57 -30.51
N ASN A 43 1.30 -61.42 -30.77
CA ASN A 43 1.94 -60.10 -30.75
C ASN A 43 1.70 -59.35 -29.43
N PHE A 44 2.53 -58.33 -29.16
CA PHE A 44 2.29 -57.36 -28.09
C PHE A 44 1.42 -56.21 -28.63
N ALA A 45 0.35 -55.89 -27.92
CA ALA A 45 -0.48 -54.72 -28.14
C ALA A 45 -0.28 -53.73 -26.98
N TYR A 46 -0.22 -52.45 -27.29
CA TYR A 46 0.00 -51.39 -26.31
C TYR A 46 -1.12 -50.36 -26.38
N SER A 47 -1.51 -49.81 -25.24
CA SER A 47 -2.48 -48.72 -25.12
C SER A 47 -2.03 -47.74 -24.04
N THR A 48 -2.27 -46.46 -24.27
CA THR A 48 -1.94 -45.36 -23.36
C THR A 48 -3.14 -44.44 -23.22
N VAL A 49 -3.50 -44.11 -21.99
CA VAL A 49 -4.54 -43.12 -21.68
C VAL A 49 -3.93 -42.04 -20.80
N GLU A 50 -3.95 -40.81 -21.32
CA GLU A 50 -3.40 -39.62 -20.65
C GLU A 50 -4.53 -38.83 -19.96
N GLY A 51 -4.37 -38.59 -18.67
CA GLY A 51 -5.26 -37.79 -17.82
C GLY A 51 -4.62 -36.45 -17.49
N HIS A 52 -4.89 -35.44 -18.33
CA HIS A 52 -4.41 -34.08 -18.10
C HIS A 52 -5.22 -33.35 -17.03
N ALA A 53 -4.53 -32.79 -16.05
CA ALA A 53 -5.11 -32.08 -14.93
C ALA A 53 -5.10 -30.57 -15.13
N TYR A 54 -6.11 -29.94 -14.55
CA TYR A 54 -6.28 -28.49 -14.50
C TYR A 54 -6.61 -28.08 -13.07
N ALA A 55 -6.03 -26.96 -12.63
CA ALA A 55 -6.31 -26.36 -11.35
C ALA A 55 -7.03 -25.02 -11.54
N ALA A 56 -7.98 -24.75 -10.65
CA ALA A 56 -8.62 -23.45 -10.55
C ALA A 56 -7.66 -22.47 -9.88
N VAL A 57 -7.34 -21.37 -10.58
CA VAL A 57 -6.52 -20.28 -10.06
C VAL A 57 -7.41 -19.05 -9.95
N THR A 58 -7.62 -18.60 -8.72
CA THR A 58 -8.29 -17.34 -8.41
C THR A 58 -7.25 -16.38 -7.85
N PRO A 59 -6.79 -15.37 -8.61
CA PRO A 59 -5.77 -14.47 -8.11
C PRO A 59 -6.36 -13.57 -7.02
N VAL A 60 -5.54 -13.18 -6.05
CA VAL A 60 -5.94 -12.22 -5.02
C VAL A 60 -5.45 -10.84 -5.46
N VAL A 61 -6.38 -9.92 -5.73
CA VAL A 61 -6.06 -8.54 -6.09
C VAL A 61 -6.27 -7.65 -4.88
N GLN A 62 -5.18 -7.08 -4.36
CA GLN A 62 -5.22 -6.18 -3.21
C GLN A 62 -4.65 -4.81 -3.60
N ARG A 63 -5.35 -3.73 -3.23
CA ARG A 63 -4.82 -2.37 -3.32
C ARG A 63 -3.92 -2.10 -2.11
N VAL A 64 -2.62 -1.95 -2.34
CA VAL A 64 -1.66 -1.52 -1.32
C VAL A 64 -1.42 -0.02 -1.48
N LEU A 65 -1.80 0.78 -0.48
CA LEU A 65 -1.51 2.21 -0.45
C LEU A 65 -0.14 2.43 0.18
N THR A 66 0.80 2.99 -0.58
CA THR A 66 2.12 3.38 -0.07
C THR A 66 2.16 4.90 0.16
N PRO A 67 2.65 5.36 1.33
CA PRO A 67 2.80 6.79 1.57
C PRO A 67 3.88 7.38 0.66
N VAL A 68 3.64 8.58 0.13
CA VAL A 68 4.62 9.36 -0.66
C VAL A 68 5.37 10.28 0.29
N GLY A 69 6.70 10.27 0.23
CA GLY A 69 7.54 11.18 1.02
C GLY A 69 7.35 12.64 0.58
N VAL A 70 7.29 13.56 1.55
CA VAL A 70 7.19 15.01 1.29
C VAL A 70 8.47 15.68 1.77
N SER A 71 9.04 16.56 0.94
CA SER A 71 10.20 17.38 1.33
C SER A 71 9.72 18.63 2.07
N HIS A 72 10.32 18.91 3.21
CA HIS A 72 10.10 20.15 3.96
C HIS A 72 11.31 21.08 3.78
N HIS A 73 11.06 22.37 3.56
CA HIS A 73 12.11 23.39 3.56
C HIS A 73 12.07 24.16 4.87
N ALA A 74 13.22 24.22 5.57
CA ALA A 74 13.36 25.11 6.71
C ALA A 74 13.43 26.56 6.22
N VAL A 75 12.54 27.42 6.71
CA VAL A 75 12.64 28.86 6.52
C VAL A 75 13.49 29.41 7.66
N PRO A 76 14.59 30.15 7.38
CA PRO A 76 15.37 30.80 8.43
C PRO A 76 14.47 31.77 9.21
N THR A 77 14.44 31.64 10.53
CA THR A 77 13.77 32.64 11.38
C THR A 77 14.52 33.97 11.27
N PRO A 78 13.84 35.10 11.00
CA PRO A 78 14.52 36.40 10.97
C PRO A 78 15.12 36.69 12.35
N TYR A 79 16.42 36.93 12.37
CA TYR A 79 17.11 37.42 13.57
C TYR A 79 16.71 38.88 13.80
N PHE A 80 15.83 39.12 14.76
CA PHE A 80 15.58 40.47 15.25
C PHE A 80 16.75 40.87 16.16
N GLY A 81 17.72 41.57 15.59
CA GLY A 81 18.75 42.26 16.36
C GLY A 81 18.11 43.40 17.15
N TYR A 82 17.68 43.15 18.38
CA TYR A 82 17.34 44.23 19.30
C TYR A 82 18.64 44.96 19.68
N PRO A 83 18.69 46.30 19.60
CA PRO A 83 19.85 47.05 20.05
C PRO A 83 20.00 46.82 21.56
N ALA A 84 21.05 46.10 21.93
CA ALA A 84 21.41 45.87 23.33
C ALA A 84 21.80 47.22 23.97
N TYR A 85 20.87 47.86 24.67
CA TYR A 85 21.23 48.78 25.74
C TYR A 85 21.77 47.92 26.88
N GLY A 86 23.09 47.95 27.04
CA GLY A 86 23.82 47.11 27.97
C GLY A 86 23.31 47.24 29.40
N TYR A 87 22.96 46.10 29.99
CA TYR A 87 22.91 45.93 31.43
C TYR A 87 24.03 44.97 31.84
N SER A 88 24.92 45.47 32.70
CA SER A 88 26.08 44.74 33.24
C SER A 88 25.60 43.56 34.09
N GLY A 89 25.63 42.33 33.55
CA GLY A 89 25.36 41.14 34.36
C GLY A 89 25.16 39.82 33.63
N TYR A 90 24.89 39.80 32.32
CA TYR A 90 24.62 38.55 31.59
C TYR A 90 25.67 38.30 30.50
N PRO A 91 26.52 37.24 30.62
CA PRO A 91 27.46 36.90 29.57
C PRO A 91 26.70 36.52 28.28
N TYR A 92 27.19 37.05 27.16
CA TYR A 92 26.71 36.77 25.81
C TYR A 92 26.55 35.25 25.59
N GLY A 93 25.34 34.81 25.25
CA GLY A 93 25.09 33.43 24.80
C GLY A 93 23.98 32.65 25.51
N SER A 94 23.02 33.29 26.18
CA SER A 94 21.82 32.57 26.65
C SER A 94 20.93 32.19 25.45
N PHE A 95 21.06 30.95 24.99
CA PHE A 95 20.07 30.34 24.10
C PHE A 95 18.75 30.23 24.86
N VAL A 96 17.82 31.14 24.59
CA VAL A 96 16.42 30.92 24.96
C VAL A 96 15.89 29.87 23.97
N ALA A 97 15.68 28.65 24.46
CA ALA A 97 14.99 27.63 23.69
C ALA A 97 13.65 28.22 23.23
N PRO A 98 13.26 28.08 21.94
CA PRO A 98 11.97 28.58 21.49
C PRO A 98 10.90 27.94 22.36
N ALA A 99 10.24 28.73 23.20
CA ALA A 99 9.03 28.31 23.88
C ALA A 99 8.12 27.74 22.80
N ALA A 100 7.65 26.50 23.00
CA ALA A 100 6.70 25.85 22.13
C ALA A 100 5.48 26.77 22.00
N VAL A 101 5.45 27.55 20.93
CA VAL A 101 4.29 28.36 20.57
C VAL A 101 3.23 27.37 20.15
N ASP A 102 2.27 27.15 21.05
CA ASP A 102 1.07 26.37 20.74
C ASP A 102 0.36 27.06 19.57
N ALA A 103 0.21 26.33 18.47
CA ALA A 103 -0.05 26.88 17.14
C ALA A 103 -1.46 27.50 16.96
N LYS A 104 -2.19 27.79 18.05
CA LYS A 104 -3.54 28.33 18.03
C LYS A 104 -3.76 29.62 18.83
N ALA A 105 -2.81 30.06 19.63
CA ALA A 105 -2.94 31.31 20.38
C ALA A 105 -1.64 32.09 20.24
N GLY A 106 -1.64 33.14 19.42
CA GLY A 106 -0.46 33.98 19.16
C GLY A 106 -0.05 34.85 20.34
N GLU A 107 0.11 34.28 21.53
CA GLU A 107 0.68 34.93 22.70
C GLU A 107 1.75 34.04 23.35
N SER A 108 2.89 34.64 23.67
CA SER A 108 4.01 33.96 24.32
C SER A 108 3.75 33.80 25.82
N VAL A 109 3.60 32.56 26.28
CA VAL A 109 3.55 32.23 27.70
C VAL A 109 4.98 32.21 28.26
N LEU A 110 5.27 33.10 29.19
CA LEU A 110 6.48 33.04 30.02
C LEU A 110 6.28 31.97 31.10
N VAL A 111 7.02 30.88 31.00
CA VAL A 111 7.11 29.90 32.09
C VAL A 111 8.35 30.24 32.92
N ALA A 112 8.12 30.47 34.22
CA ALA A 112 9.14 30.75 35.23
C ALA A 112 9.99 29.52 35.56
#